data_AF-A0A1C5N122-F1
#
_entry.id   AF-A0A1C5N122-F1
#
_cell.length_a   1.000
_cell.length_b   1.000
_cell.length_c   1.000
_cell.angle_alpha   90.00
_cell.angle_beta   90.00
_cell.angle_gamma   90.00
#
_symmetry.space_group_name_H-M   'P 1'
#
loop_
_entity.id
_entity.type
_entity.pdbx_description
1 polymer ?
#
loop_
_entity_poly.entity_id
_entity_poly.type
_entity_poly.pdbx_seq_one_letter_code
_entity_poly.pdbx_strand_id
1 'polypeptide(L)'
;MKRKKIDSFTLFVILLLALILTLLGMLLAGMKEEKRQFTVLLPLGDLAYDEDFLQKAKKIKGIKEIWPVIEVPVVIKIEDYTETTTFSGIDMNAFGKNPTQNELGKMPLLLLGNGSLRDMKDYNNHAISKKQQEKFLEMGENLNIFYSLDEKEKDTSKAMDDLTTLSGNSAREPQTSYMPCKAAVVIEGNEIYIPISQAQDLCREIGEPSEISKVYLKINGKNNLENAKKILSGI
;
A
#
# COMPACT_ATOMS: atom_id res chain seq x y z
N MET A 1 39.11 -53.05 -20.31
CA MET A 1 39.01 -51.92 -19.35
C MET A 1 38.33 -52.45 -18.07
N LYS A 2 39.06 -52.65 -16.96
CA LYS A 2 38.49 -53.21 -15.71
C LYS A 2 37.61 -52.16 -15.02
N ARG A 3 36.32 -52.44 -14.83
CA ARG A 3 35.43 -51.59 -14.00
C ARG A 3 35.88 -51.69 -12.54
N LYS A 4 36.43 -50.60 -11.98
CA LYS A 4 36.67 -50.48 -10.54
C LYS A 4 35.33 -50.53 -9.81
N LYS A 5 35.09 -51.56 -9.00
CA LYS A 5 33.96 -51.58 -8.07
C LYS A 5 34.27 -50.62 -6.93
N ILE A 6 33.37 -49.68 -6.67
CA ILE A 6 33.43 -48.83 -5.49
C ILE A 6 33.12 -49.73 -4.28
N ASP A 7 34.00 -49.71 -3.28
CA ASP A 7 33.79 -50.41 -2.01
C ASP A 7 32.63 -49.76 -1.24
N SER A 8 31.82 -50.58 -0.58
CA SER A 8 30.72 -50.19 0.30
C SER A 8 31.11 -49.07 1.29
N PHE A 9 32.32 -49.11 1.86
CA PHE A 9 32.81 -48.07 2.75
C PHE A 9 33.01 -46.72 2.02
N THR A 10 33.57 -46.77 0.81
CA THR A 10 33.74 -45.57 -0.03
C THR A 10 32.38 -44.99 -0.42
N LEU A 11 31.40 -45.84 -0.74
CA LEU A 11 30.02 -45.41 -1.04
C LEU A 11 29.34 -44.76 0.18
N PHE A 12 29.52 -45.35 1.37
CA PHE A 12 28.99 -44.80 2.62
C PHE A 12 29.56 -43.40 2.92
N VAL A 13 30.87 -43.21 2.75
CA VAL A 13 31.52 -41.91 2.93
C VAL A 13 31.00 -40.87 1.94
N ILE A 14 30.81 -41.24 0.67
CA ILE A 14 30.23 -40.33 -0.35
C ILE A 14 28.80 -39.93 0.03
N LEU A 15 27.98 -40.87 0.50
CA LEU A 15 26.60 -40.60 0.90
C LEU A 15 26.54 -39.71 2.15
N LEU A 16 27.43 -39.93 3.11
CA LEU A 16 27.57 -39.07 4.29
C LEU A 16 28.00 -37.66 3.90
N LEU A 17 28.96 -37.52 2.99
CA LEU A 17 29.42 -36.22 2.48
C LEU A 17 28.27 -35.48 1.77
N ALA A 18 27.51 -36.19 0.93
CA ALA A 18 26.34 -35.62 0.25
C ALA A 18 25.28 -35.14 1.26
N LEU A 19 25.00 -35.91 2.32
CA LEU A 19 24.07 -35.51 3.37
C LEU A 19 24.55 -34.27 4.15
N ILE A 20 25.84 -34.18 4.46
CA ILE A 20 26.40 -33.01 5.13
C ILE A 20 26.30 -31.77 4.23
N LEU A 21 26.59 -31.92 2.93
CA LEU A 21 26.48 -30.83 1.97
C LEU A 21 25.03 -30.36 1.79
N THR A 22 24.04 -31.26 1.77
CA THR A 22 22.62 -30.87 1.70
C THR A 22 22.18 -30.15 2.97
N LEU A 23 22.56 -30.63 4.15
CA LEU A 23 22.29 -29.97 5.43
C LEU A 23 22.92 -28.56 5.48
N LEU A 24 24.18 -28.42 5.05
CA LEU A 24 24.86 -27.14 5.01
C LEU A 24 24.20 -26.18 4.01
N GLY A 25 23.78 -26.68 2.86
CA GLY A 25 23.01 -25.90 1.87
C GLY A 25 21.69 -25.38 2.44
N MET A 26 20.94 -26.23 3.16
CA MET A 26 19.70 -25.83 3.83
C MET A 26 19.95 -24.80 4.94
N LEU A 27 21.03 -24.95 5.72
CA LEU A 27 21.39 -24.00 6.78
C LEU A 27 21.75 -22.62 6.20
N LEU A 28 22.55 -22.58 5.13
CA LEU A 28 22.89 -21.32 4.44
C LEU A 28 21.67 -20.66 3.79
N ALA A 29 20.77 -21.46 3.19
CA ALA A 29 19.51 -20.97 2.66
C ALA A 29 18.64 -20.34 3.76
N GLY A 30 18.51 -21.00 4.92
CA GLY A 30 17.79 -20.48 6.08
C GLY A 30 18.37 -19.16 6.60
N MET A 31 19.70 -19.06 6.72
CA MET A 31 20.37 -17.81 7.12
C MET A 31 20.14 -16.67 6.13
N LYS A 32 20.08 -16.97 4.83
CA LYS A 32 19.76 -15.99 3.79
C LYS A 32 18.32 -15.52 3.91
N GLU A 33 17.38 -16.41 4.20
CA GLU A 33 15.97 -16.05 4.42
C GLU A 33 15.79 -15.17 5.65
N GLU A 34 16.48 -15.42 6.77
CA GLU A 34 16.41 -14.58 7.96
C GLU A 34 16.90 -13.15 7.74
N LYS A 35 17.84 -12.95 6.80
CA LYS A 35 18.38 -11.63 6.46
C LYS A 35 17.57 -10.89 5.39
N ARG A 36 16.69 -11.59 4.66
CA ARG A 36 15.86 -10.98 3.63
C ARG A 36 14.89 -9.99 4.27
N GLN A 37 14.90 -8.75 3.78
CA GLN A 37 13.94 -7.73 4.18
C GLN A 37 12.64 -7.91 3.40
N PHE A 38 11.54 -7.75 4.11
CA PHE A 38 10.19 -7.71 3.59
C PHE A 38 9.57 -6.37 3.95
N THR A 39 8.74 -5.87 3.05
CA THR A 39 7.93 -4.67 3.24
C THR A 39 6.47 -5.09 3.12
N VAL A 40 5.63 -4.67 4.07
CA VAL A 40 4.20 -4.99 4.06
C VAL A 40 3.39 -3.84 4.68
N LEU A 41 2.18 -3.61 4.16
CA LEU A 41 1.14 -2.84 4.85
C LEU A 41 0.28 -3.80 5.66
N LEU A 42 0.24 -3.60 6.98
CA LEU A 42 -0.57 -4.40 7.89
C LEU A 42 -1.76 -3.59 8.37
N PRO A 43 -3.01 -4.04 8.17
CA PRO A 43 -4.16 -3.43 8.80
C PRO A 43 -4.10 -3.66 10.31
N LEU A 44 -4.42 -2.62 11.07
CA LEU A 44 -4.46 -2.70 12.53
C LEU A 44 -5.74 -3.41 13.03
N GLY A 45 -6.83 -3.34 12.27
CA GLY A 45 -8.13 -3.84 12.73
C GLY A 45 -8.60 -3.05 13.95
N ASP A 46 -8.91 -3.74 15.04
CA ASP A 46 -9.35 -3.11 16.30
C ASP A 46 -8.19 -2.60 17.17
N LEU A 47 -6.94 -2.75 16.74
CA LEU A 47 -5.79 -2.29 17.49
C LEU A 47 -5.59 -0.78 17.31
N ALA A 48 -5.46 -0.05 18.42
CA ALA A 48 -5.01 1.34 18.38
C ALA A 48 -3.51 1.43 18.13
N TYR A 49 -3.08 2.39 17.30
CA TYR A 49 -1.67 2.75 17.18
C TYR A 49 -1.26 3.65 18.35
N ASP A 50 -0.91 3.04 19.48
CA ASP A 50 -0.54 3.72 20.73
C ASP A 50 0.82 3.25 21.28
N GLU A 51 1.20 3.73 22.46
CA GLU A 51 2.45 3.32 23.11
C GLU A 51 2.51 1.81 23.38
N ASP A 52 1.39 1.19 23.77
CA ASP A 52 1.33 -0.24 24.05
C ASP A 52 1.54 -1.07 22.78
N PHE A 53 0.94 -0.66 21.66
CA PHE A 53 1.19 -1.24 20.34
C PHE A 53 2.68 -1.12 19.97
N LEU A 54 3.28 0.05 20.15
CA LEU A 54 4.70 0.26 19.86
C LEU A 54 5.61 -0.59 20.76
N GLN A 55 5.25 -0.79 22.03
CA GLN A 55 5.99 -1.67 22.95
C GLN A 55 5.85 -3.15 22.55
N LYS A 56 4.68 -3.59 22.07
CA LYS A 56 4.49 -4.93 21.52
C LYS A 56 5.33 -5.12 20.26
N ALA A 57 5.27 -4.17 19.32
CA ALA A 57 6.05 -4.21 18.07
C ALA A 57 7.57 -4.27 18.34
N LYS A 58 8.09 -3.47 19.28
CA LYS A 58 9.52 -3.49 19.65
C LYS A 58 10.03 -4.87 20.11
N LYS A 59 9.17 -5.72 20.68
CA LYS A 59 9.53 -7.07 21.12
C LYS A 59 9.62 -8.08 19.98
N ILE A 60 9.13 -7.73 18.80
CA ILE A 60 9.12 -8.63 17.64
C ILE A 60 10.49 -8.57 16.96
N LYS A 61 11.19 -9.70 16.98
CA LYS A 61 12.49 -9.84 16.33
C LYS A 61 12.39 -9.53 14.84
N GLY A 62 13.37 -8.79 14.32
CA GLY A 62 13.53 -8.54 12.89
C GLY A 62 12.84 -7.28 12.38
N ILE A 63 11.94 -6.64 13.14
CA ILE A 63 11.38 -5.33 12.75
C ILE A 63 12.52 -4.31 12.63
N LYS A 64 12.54 -3.60 11.50
CA LYS A 64 13.51 -2.54 11.19
C LYS A 64 12.88 -1.18 11.30
N GLU A 65 11.71 -1.02 10.70
CA GLU A 65 10.97 0.24 10.69
C GLU A 65 9.48 -0.07 10.75
N ILE A 66 8.74 0.81 11.43
CA ILE A 66 7.29 0.79 11.50
C ILE A 66 6.80 2.22 11.34
N TRP A 67 5.91 2.44 10.37
CA TRP A 67 5.38 3.76 10.05
C TRP A 67 3.86 3.73 10.09
N PRO A 68 3.20 4.69 10.75
CA PRO A 68 1.75 4.78 10.74
C PRO A 68 1.25 5.16 9.35
N VAL A 69 0.08 4.62 8.98
CA VAL A 69 -0.58 4.89 7.70
C VAL A 69 -2.04 5.25 7.93
N ILE A 70 -2.43 6.37 7.34
CA ILE A 70 -3.82 6.87 7.30
C ILE A 70 -4.40 6.55 5.92
N GLU A 71 -5.63 6.07 5.87
CA GLU A 71 -6.30 5.75 4.62
C GLU A 71 -7.33 6.82 4.25
N VAL A 72 -7.23 7.33 3.03
CA VAL A 72 -8.21 8.27 2.46
C VAL A 72 -8.89 7.60 1.27
N PRO A 73 -10.18 7.25 1.36
CA PRO A 73 -10.93 6.72 0.23
C PRO A 73 -11.08 7.80 -0.85
N VAL A 74 -10.76 7.43 -2.08
CA VAL A 74 -10.81 8.34 -3.23
C VAL A 74 -11.30 7.63 -4.47
N VAL A 75 -11.85 8.39 -5.41
CA VAL A 75 -11.96 7.95 -6.80
C VAL A 75 -10.89 8.68 -7.59
N ILE A 76 -9.96 7.94 -8.20
CA ILE A 76 -8.98 8.53 -9.11
C ILE A 76 -9.49 8.49 -10.54
N LYS A 77 -9.06 9.48 -11.33
CA LYS A 77 -9.38 9.59 -12.76
C LYS A 77 -8.15 9.94 -13.57
N ILE A 78 -7.94 9.23 -14.67
CA ILE A 78 -6.90 9.48 -15.66
C ILE A 78 -7.53 9.29 -17.03
N GLU A 79 -7.52 10.34 -17.86
CA GLU A 79 -8.27 10.36 -19.12
C GLU A 79 -9.77 9.99 -18.89
N ASP A 80 -10.26 8.93 -19.52
CA ASP A 80 -11.61 8.37 -19.38
C ASP A 80 -11.70 7.21 -18.38
N TYR A 81 -10.58 6.83 -17.77
CA TYR A 81 -10.50 5.75 -16.77
C TYR A 81 -10.72 6.26 -15.36
N THR A 82 -11.44 5.49 -14.56
CA THR A 82 -11.67 5.75 -13.13
C THR A 82 -11.44 4.51 -12.27
N GLU A 83 -11.08 4.72 -11.01
CA GLU A 83 -10.93 3.65 -10.01
C GLU A 83 -11.28 4.17 -8.63
N THR A 84 -12.17 3.49 -7.91
CA THR A 84 -12.37 3.68 -6.47
C THR A 84 -11.25 2.95 -5.74
N THR A 85 -10.40 3.72 -5.06
CA THR A 85 -9.18 3.23 -4.41
C THR A 85 -8.92 4.01 -3.12
N THR A 86 -7.72 3.89 -2.57
CA THR A 86 -7.35 4.53 -1.31
C THR A 86 -5.97 5.17 -1.42
N PHE A 87 -5.85 6.43 -1.00
CA PHE A 87 -4.54 7.02 -0.74
C PHE A 87 -4.03 6.60 0.63
N SER A 88 -2.82 6.06 0.66
CA SER A 88 -2.09 5.68 1.87
C SER A 88 -1.20 6.83 2.33
N GLY A 89 -1.69 7.61 3.29
CA GLY A 89 -0.97 8.69 3.94
C GLY A 89 0.15 8.17 4.84
N ILE A 90 1.41 8.45 4.50
CA ILE A 90 2.58 7.97 5.24
C ILE A 90 3.68 9.04 5.27
N ASP A 91 4.56 8.98 6.27
CA ASP A 91 5.81 9.74 6.25
C ASP A 91 6.70 9.27 5.09
N MET A 92 7.06 10.19 4.19
CA MET A 92 7.86 9.90 2.99
C MET A 92 9.27 9.42 3.30
N ASN A 93 9.76 9.66 4.52
CA ASN A 93 11.02 9.10 4.99
C ASN A 93 11.00 7.56 4.99
N ALA A 94 9.82 6.92 5.01
CA ALA A 94 9.67 5.47 4.86
C ALA A 94 10.27 4.94 3.55
N PHE A 95 10.38 5.77 2.50
CA PHE A 95 10.93 5.38 1.20
C PHE A 95 12.40 5.80 0.98
N GLY A 96 13.04 6.43 1.97
CA GLY A 96 14.44 6.85 1.91
C GLY A 96 14.73 7.99 0.92
N LYS A 97 13.69 8.59 0.33
CA LYS A 97 13.75 9.77 -0.54
C LYS A 97 12.56 10.65 -0.22
N ASN A 98 12.81 11.92 0.10
CA ASN A 98 11.75 12.91 0.14
C ASN A 98 11.53 13.42 -1.29
N PRO A 99 10.33 13.25 -1.87
CA PRO A 99 10.01 14.04 -3.04
C PRO A 99 10.08 15.52 -2.62
N THR A 100 10.55 16.39 -3.50
CA THR A 100 10.77 17.81 -3.20
C THR A 100 9.49 18.41 -2.61
N GLN A 101 9.45 18.59 -1.29
CA GLN A 101 8.28 19.02 -0.53
C GLN A 101 7.90 20.48 -0.76
N ASN A 102 8.67 21.17 -1.59
CA ASN A 102 8.57 22.60 -1.80
C ASN A 102 7.92 22.82 -3.16
N GLU A 103 6.64 23.21 -3.12
CA GLU A 103 5.91 24.11 -4.06
C GLU A 103 4.43 23.75 -4.23
N LEU A 104 3.95 22.60 -3.72
CA LEU A 104 2.67 22.05 -4.16
C LEU A 104 1.45 22.29 -3.25
N GLY A 105 1.40 23.35 -2.45
CA GLY A 105 0.18 23.81 -1.76
C GLY A 105 -0.75 22.69 -1.23
N LYS A 106 -2.03 22.72 -1.62
CA LYS A 106 -3.06 21.71 -1.30
C LYS A 106 -3.11 20.51 -2.27
N MET A 107 -2.28 20.49 -3.31
CA MET A 107 -2.36 19.48 -4.37
C MET A 107 -1.68 18.18 -3.89
N PRO A 108 -2.38 17.03 -3.88
CA PRO A 108 -1.79 15.79 -3.41
C PRO A 108 -0.62 15.33 -4.29
N LEU A 109 0.47 14.95 -3.65
CA LEU A 109 1.65 14.40 -4.30
C LEU A 109 1.66 12.87 -4.18
N LEU A 110 1.57 12.18 -5.31
CA LEU A 110 1.38 10.73 -5.38
C LEU A 110 2.71 10.01 -5.63
N LEU A 111 2.98 9.01 -4.81
CA LEU A 111 3.90 7.91 -5.08
C LEU A 111 3.07 6.75 -5.60
N LEU A 112 3.18 6.47 -6.91
CA LEU A 112 2.38 5.43 -7.55
C LEU A 112 3.08 4.08 -7.46
N GLY A 113 2.42 3.07 -6.89
CA GLY A 113 2.80 1.69 -7.09
C GLY A 113 2.69 1.31 -8.57
N ASN A 114 3.63 0.53 -9.08
CA ASN A 114 3.59 0.06 -10.47
C ASN A 114 2.37 -0.84 -10.78
N GLY A 115 1.67 -1.34 -9.76
CA GLY A 115 0.39 -2.02 -9.87
C GLY A 115 -0.82 -1.18 -9.44
N SER A 116 -0.65 0.11 -9.14
CA SER A 116 -1.70 0.94 -8.54
C SER A 116 -2.80 1.42 -9.48
N LEU A 117 -2.65 1.17 -10.78
CA LEU A 117 -3.61 1.55 -11.82
C LEU A 117 -4.25 0.31 -12.47
N ARG A 118 -4.07 -0.88 -11.88
CA ARG A 118 -4.44 -2.14 -12.52
C ARG A 118 -5.95 -2.37 -12.61
N ASP A 119 -6.71 -1.75 -11.70
CA ASP A 119 -8.13 -1.98 -11.52
C ASP A 119 -8.98 -0.84 -12.14
N MET A 120 -8.34 0.11 -12.82
CA MET A 120 -9.02 1.20 -13.50
C MET A 120 -9.91 0.70 -14.65
N LYS A 121 -11.04 1.38 -14.83
CA LYS A 121 -12.02 1.06 -15.87
C LYS A 121 -12.49 2.29 -16.62
N ASP A 122 -12.73 2.14 -17.90
CA ASP A 122 -13.33 3.18 -18.73
C ASP A 122 -14.83 3.36 -18.40
N TYR A 123 -15.48 4.32 -19.07
CA TYR A 123 -16.92 4.58 -18.90
C TYR A 123 -17.82 3.41 -19.34
N ASN A 124 -17.31 2.48 -20.17
CA ASN A 124 -18.00 1.26 -20.58
C ASN A 124 -17.70 0.08 -19.64
N ASN A 125 -17.01 0.32 -18.51
CA ASN A 125 -16.59 -0.69 -17.54
C ASN A 125 -15.57 -1.70 -18.10
N HIS A 126 -14.85 -1.35 -19.17
CA HIS A 126 -13.71 -2.14 -19.65
C HIS A 126 -12.46 -1.86 -18.82
N ALA A 127 -11.78 -2.92 -18.39
CA ALA A 127 -10.53 -2.82 -17.67
C ALA A 127 -9.42 -2.21 -18.54
N ILE A 128 -8.61 -1.37 -17.92
CA ILE A 128 -7.43 -0.78 -18.55
C ILE A 128 -6.43 -1.87 -18.97
N SER A 129 -5.89 -1.75 -20.19
CA SER A 129 -4.88 -2.69 -20.68
C SER A 129 -3.52 -2.48 -20.00
N LYS A 130 -2.74 -3.54 -19.84
CA LYS A 130 -1.37 -3.46 -19.28
C LYS A 130 -0.49 -2.44 -20.01
N LYS A 131 -0.59 -2.37 -21.34
CA LYS A 131 0.15 -1.40 -22.16
C LYS A 131 -0.24 0.04 -21.84
N GLN A 132 -1.51 0.30 -21.59
CA GLN A 132 -1.98 1.64 -21.22
C GLN A 132 -1.56 1.99 -19.78
N GLN A 133 -1.60 1.02 -18.85
CA GLN A 133 -1.08 1.21 -17.49
C GLN A 133 0.40 1.61 -17.51
N GLU A 134 1.23 0.86 -18.25
CA GLU A 134 2.67 1.15 -18.42
C GLU A 134 2.88 2.55 -19.01
N LYS A 135 2.12 2.91 -20.06
CA LYS A 135 2.15 4.25 -20.67
C LYS A 135 1.86 5.35 -19.64
N PHE A 136 0.84 5.18 -18.78
CA PHE A 136 0.54 6.17 -17.74
C PHE A 136 1.67 6.27 -16.72
N LEU A 137 2.17 5.15 -16.21
CA LEU A 137 3.28 5.15 -15.24
C LEU A 137 4.57 5.77 -15.82
N GLU A 138 4.85 5.57 -17.11
CA GLU A 138 5.99 6.18 -17.82
C GLU A 138 5.88 7.70 -17.98
N MET A 139 4.66 8.26 -18.01
CA MET A 139 4.48 9.72 -18.07
C MET A 139 4.98 10.42 -16.80
N GLY A 140 5.02 9.72 -15.65
CA GLY A 140 5.54 10.24 -14.38
C GLY A 140 4.91 11.59 -14.00
N GLU A 141 5.73 12.61 -13.80
CA GLU A 141 5.28 13.95 -13.42
C GLU A 141 4.37 14.64 -14.45
N ASN A 142 4.38 14.19 -15.71
CA ASN A 142 3.53 14.75 -16.77
C ASN A 142 2.15 14.09 -16.84
N LEU A 143 1.88 13.08 -16.00
CA LEU A 143 0.61 12.40 -15.97
C LEU A 143 -0.46 13.30 -15.34
N ASN A 144 -1.53 13.57 -16.08
CA ASN A 144 -2.68 14.31 -15.57
C ASN A 144 -3.58 13.35 -14.79
N ILE A 145 -3.44 13.34 -13.47
CA ILE A 145 -4.25 12.54 -12.55
C ILE A 145 -5.19 13.48 -11.80
N PHE A 146 -6.42 13.04 -11.64
CA PHE A 146 -7.39 13.72 -10.80
C PHE A 146 -7.92 12.77 -9.74
N TYR A 147 -8.45 13.32 -8.66
CA TYR A 147 -9.13 12.59 -7.60
C TYR A 147 -10.43 13.29 -7.22
N SER A 148 -11.36 12.52 -6.67
CA SER A 148 -12.48 13.05 -5.90
C SER A 148 -12.55 12.31 -4.58
N LEU A 149 -12.89 13.02 -3.52
CA LEU A 149 -13.17 12.43 -2.22
C LEU A 149 -14.60 11.87 -2.25
N ASP A 150 -14.80 10.73 -1.62
CA ASP A 150 -16.14 10.19 -1.38
C ASP A 150 -16.74 10.98 -0.21
N GLU A 151 -17.56 12.00 -0.52
CA GLU A 151 -18.30 12.73 0.50
C GLU A 151 -19.37 11.79 1.05
N LYS A 152 -19.16 11.24 2.26
CA LYS A 152 -20.28 10.63 2.97
C LYS A 152 -21.35 11.72 3.17
N GLU A 153 -22.56 11.46 2.68
CA GLU A 153 -23.68 12.38 2.81
C GLU A 153 -23.75 12.87 4.26
N LYS A 154 -23.53 14.18 4.44
CA LYS A 154 -23.65 14.82 5.74
C LYS A 154 -25.12 14.75 6.11
N ASP A 155 -25.47 13.84 7.01
CA ASP A 155 -26.83 13.63 7.50
C ASP A 155 -27.30 14.88 8.29
N THR A 156 -27.64 15.96 7.58
CA THR A 156 -28.30 17.13 8.15
C THR A 156 -29.79 16.81 8.32
N SER A 157 -30.10 15.88 9.21
CA SER A 157 -31.44 15.77 9.77
C SER A 157 -31.58 16.83 10.88
N LYS A 158 -32.32 17.90 10.57
CA LYS A 158 -33.23 18.69 11.44
C LYS A 158 -33.24 20.17 11.09
N ALA A 159 -34.20 20.56 10.26
CA ALA A 159 -35.23 21.55 10.61
C ALA A 159 -36.28 21.54 9.49
N MET A 160 -37.37 20.83 9.75
CA MET A 160 -38.59 20.91 8.98
C MET A 160 -39.31 22.19 9.44
N ASP A 161 -39.55 23.14 8.54
CA ASP A 161 -40.87 23.77 8.39
C ASP A 161 -40.92 24.71 7.19
N ASP A 162 -41.96 24.47 6.39
CA ASP A 162 -42.67 25.33 5.44
C ASP A 162 -41.91 26.23 4.45
N LEU A 163 -42.03 25.89 3.15
CA LEU A 163 -43.06 26.48 2.29
C LEU A 163 -42.92 25.95 0.85
N THR A 164 -44.02 25.42 0.33
CA THR A 164 -44.22 24.92 -1.03
C THR A 164 -43.92 25.96 -2.12
N THR A 165 -43.05 25.61 -3.07
CA THR A 165 -43.15 26.13 -4.44
C THR A 165 -42.71 25.08 -5.46
N LEU A 166 -43.66 24.76 -6.36
CA LEU A 166 -43.52 23.89 -7.52
C LEU A 166 -42.40 24.40 -8.45
N SER A 167 -41.38 23.58 -8.70
CA SER A 167 -40.56 23.69 -9.92
C SER A 167 -39.78 22.41 -10.21
N GLY A 168 -40.23 21.69 -11.24
CA GLY A 168 -39.40 21.02 -12.24
C GLY A 168 -38.38 19.98 -11.78
N ASN A 169 -38.72 18.72 -12.00
CA ASN A 169 -37.83 17.56 -11.95
C ASN A 169 -36.51 17.80 -12.73
N SER A 170 -35.41 17.90 -12.01
CA SER A 170 -34.09 17.48 -12.49
C SER A 170 -33.29 17.10 -11.26
N ALA A 171 -33.32 15.80 -10.92
CA ALA A 171 -32.31 15.23 -10.05
C ALA A 171 -30.96 15.43 -10.77
N ARG A 172 -30.27 16.53 -10.46
CA ARG A 172 -28.87 16.70 -10.81
C ARG A 172 -28.14 15.55 -10.11
N GLU A 173 -27.65 14.61 -10.90
CA GLU A 173 -26.56 13.74 -10.43
C GLU A 173 -25.50 14.65 -9.79
N PRO A 174 -24.96 14.29 -8.61
CA PRO A 174 -23.87 15.05 -8.02
C PRO A 174 -22.77 15.17 -9.08
N GLN A 175 -22.47 16.39 -9.53
CA GLN A 175 -21.31 16.59 -10.39
C GLN A 175 -20.08 16.33 -9.54
N THR A 176 -19.55 15.11 -9.59
CA THR A 176 -18.32 14.74 -8.88
C THR A 176 -17.21 15.67 -9.36
N SER A 177 -16.82 16.61 -8.49
CA SER A 177 -15.76 17.57 -8.80
C SER A 177 -14.42 16.87 -8.64
N TYR A 178 -13.73 16.69 -9.77
CA TYR A 178 -12.39 16.12 -9.80
C TYR A 178 -11.34 17.21 -9.56
N MET A 179 -10.50 17.01 -8.55
CA MET A 179 -9.38 17.87 -8.17
C MET A 179 -8.06 17.28 -8.69
N PRO A 180 -7.06 18.09 -9.07
CA PRO A 180 -5.82 17.58 -9.64
C PRO A 180 -4.87 16.99 -8.58
N CYS A 181 -4.08 15.99 -8.98
CA CYS A 181 -2.97 15.38 -8.25
C CYS A 181 -1.68 15.47 -9.06
N LYS A 182 -0.51 15.41 -8.41
CA LYS A 182 0.79 15.31 -9.08
C LYS A 182 1.43 13.96 -8.79
N ALA A 183 1.75 13.18 -9.80
CA ALA A 183 2.63 12.02 -9.61
C ALA A 183 4.08 12.48 -9.45
N ALA A 184 4.77 11.98 -8.43
CA ALA A 184 6.17 12.30 -8.17
C ALA A 184 7.11 11.19 -8.67
N VAL A 185 6.77 9.94 -8.35
CA VAL A 185 7.63 8.79 -8.59
C VAL A 185 6.80 7.51 -8.64
N VAL A 186 7.29 6.55 -9.41
CA VAL A 186 6.75 5.18 -9.46
C VAL A 186 7.61 4.26 -8.59
N ILE A 187 6.96 3.48 -7.73
CA ILE A 187 7.59 2.52 -6.81
C ILE A 187 7.05 1.11 -7.04
N GLU A 188 7.70 0.10 -6.46
CA GLU A 188 7.14 -1.25 -6.44
C GLU A 188 5.96 -1.34 -5.45
N GLY A 189 4.83 -1.89 -5.88
CA GLY A 189 3.65 -2.05 -5.04
C GLY A 189 2.35 -1.81 -5.80
N ASN A 190 1.22 -1.97 -5.12
CA ASN A 190 -0.11 -1.71 -5.68
C ASN A 190 -0.75 -0.44 -5.11
N GLU A 191 -0.10 0.18 -4.14
CA GLU A 191 -0.68 1.24 -3.36
C GLU A 191 -0.29 2.61 -3.90
N ILE A 192 -1.13 3.60 -3.63
CA ILE A 192 -0.85 5.00 -3.92
C ILE A 192 -0.54 5.69 -2.60
N TYR A 193 0.68 6.18 -2.44
CA TYR A 193 1.07 6.86 -1.21
C TYR A 193 1.04 8.38 -1.38
N ILE A 194 0.65 9.07 -0.32
CA ILE A 194 0.70 10.53 -0.21
C ILE A 194 1.36 10.92 1.12
N PRO A 195 1.93 12.13 1.25
CA PRO A 195 2.45 12.61 2.51
C PRO A 195 1.37 12.55 3.60
N ILE A 196 1.74 12.05 4.79
CA ILE A 196 0.78 11.89 5.90
C ILE A 196 0.03 13.17 6.25
N SER A 197 0.68 14.33 6.13
CA SER A 197 0.04 15.64 6.35
C SER A 197 -1.05 15.93 5.31
N GLN A 198 -0.83 15.57 4.04
CA GLN A 198 -1.85 15.73 2.99
C GLN A 198 -3.02 14.78 3.22
N ALA A 199 -2.77 13.54 3.66
CA ALA A 199 -3.85 12.62 4.03
C ALA A 199 -4.71 13.16 5.18
N GLN A 200 -4.07 13.73 6.22
CA GLN A 200 -4.77 14.37 7.33
C GLN A 200 -5.64 15.55 6.86
N ASP A 201 -5.12 16.38 5.96
CA ASP A 201 -5.87 17.50 5.41
C ASP A 201 -7.07 17.02 4.57
N LEU A 202 -6.90 15.97 3.75
CA LEU A 202 -8.00 15.38 2.98
C LEU A 202 -9.08 14.75 3.89
N CYS A 203 -8.69 14.02 4.95
CA CYS A 203 -9.64 13.50 5.94
C CYS A 203 -10.47 14.63 6.58
N ARG A 204 -9.81 15.76 6.93
CA ARG A 204 -10.50 16.93 7.48
C ARG A 204 -11.49 17.55 6.50
N GLU A 205 -11.19 17.54 5.21
CA GLU A 205 -12.09 18.07 4.16
C GLU A 205 -13.39 17.26 4.07
N ILE A 206 -13.34 15.94 4.26
CA ILE A 206 -14.55 15.07 4.31
C ILE A 206 -15.15 14.91 5.71
N GLY A 207 -14.58 15.55 6.74
CA GLY A 207 -15.07 15.43 8.12
C GLY A 207 -14.85 14.06 8.77
N GLU A 208 -13.95 13.24 8.22
CA GLU A 208 -13.56 11.95 8.78
C GLU A 208 -12.36 12.12 9.73
N PRO A 209 -12.28 11.33 10.82
CA PRO A 209 -11.13 11.37 11.70
C PRO A 209 -9.89 10.83 10.96
N SER A 210 -8.75 11.46 11.18
CA SER A 210 -7.46 11.03 10.60
C SER A 210 -6.87 9.86 11.39
N GLU A 211 -7.59 8.74 11.42
CA GLU A 211 -7.20 7.54 12.18
C GLU A 211 -6.12 6.74 11.45
N ILE A 212 -5.19 6.20 12.24
CA ILE A 212 -4.17 5.28 11.73
C ILE A 212 -4.85 3.92 11.58
N SER A 213 -5.10 3.49 10.35
CA SER A 213 -5.76 2.21 10.04
C SER A 213 -4.78 1.10 9.69
N LYS A 214 -3.56 1.47 9.25
CA LYS A 214 -2.53 0.55 8.79
C LYS A 214 -1.16 0.93 9.36
N VAL A 215 -0.24 -0.04 9.35
CA VAL A 215 1.19 0.20 9.57
C VAL A 215 2.00 -0.32 8.39
N TYR A 216 2.90 0.51 7.89
CA TYR A 216 3.91 0.10 6.93
C TYR A 216 5.11 -0.45 7.69
N LEU A 217 5.41 -1.73 7.46
CA LEU A 217 6.39 -2.49 8.21
C LEU A 217 7.54 -2.93 7.30
N LYS A 218 8.77 -2.59 7.67
CA LYS A 218 9.99 -3.23 7.15
C LYS A 218 10.50 -4.24 8.17
N ILE A 219 10.59 -5.50 7.78
CA ILE A 219 10.96 -6.60 8.69
C ILE A 219 11.86 -7.62 7.99
N ASN A 220 12.90 -8.08 8.70
CA ASN A 220 13.80 -9.11 8.21
C ASN A 220 13.33 -10.50 8.65
N GLY A 221 13.34 -11.44 7.72
CA GLY A 221 13.03 -12.85 7.98
C GLY A 221 11.55 -13.17 7.79
N LYS A 222 11.27 -14.20 6.99
CA LYS A 222 9.90 -14.63 6.67
C LYS A 222 9.12 -15.07 7.91
N ASN A 223 9.75 -15.85 8.80
CA ASN A 223 9.11 -16.30 10.03
C ASN A 223 8.80 -15.13 10.99
N ASN A 224 9.67 -14.11 11.00
CA ASN A 224 9.44 -12.91 11.79
C ASN A 224 8.26 -12.10 11.23
N LEU A 225 8.13 -11.99 9.90
CA LEU A 225 6.97 -11.38 9.24
C LEU A 225 5.66 -12.09 9.60
N GLU A 226 5.63 -13.42 9.53
CA GLU A 226 4.42 -14.19 9.89
C GLU A 226 4.07 -14.05 11.37
N ASN A 227 5.07 -13.97 12.26
CA ASN A 227 4.84 -13.67 13.67
C ASN A 227 4.34 -12.23 13.87
N ALA A 228 4.91 -11.27 13.14
CA ALA A 228 4.50 -9.86 13.22
C ALA A 228 3.05 -9.68 12.79
N LYS A 229 2.61 -10.33 11.70
CA LYS A 229 1.20 -10.35 11.29
C LYS A 229 0.31 -10.80 12.44
N LYS A 230 0.55 -11.99 13.02
CA LYS A 230 -0.28 -12.52 14.11
C LYS A 230 -0.39 -11.62 15.35
N ILE A 231 0.64 -10.81 15.63
CA ILE A 231 0.69 -9.95 16.82
C ILE A 231 0.13 -8.56 16.52
N LEU A 232 0.33 -8.05 15.30
CA LEU A 232 0.07 -6.66 14.91
C LEU A 232 -1.12 -6.48 13.96
N SER A 233 -1.64 -7.54 13.35
CA SER A 233 -2.96 -7.52 12.72
C SER A 233 -3.99 -7.87 13.78
N GLY A 234 -4.98 -7.00 14.02
CA GLY A 234 -6.16 -7.32 14.81
C GLY A 234 -7.09 -8.36 14.14
N ILE A 235 -6.52 -9.24 13.30
CA ILE A 235 -7.19 -10.25 12.46
C ILE A 235 -6.52 -11.59 12.69
#